data_AF-A0A8T5QAG9-F1
#
_entry.id   AF-A0A8T5QAG9-F1
#
_cell.length_a   1.000
_cell.length_b   1.000
_cell.length_c   1.000
_cell.angle_alpha   90.00
_cell.angle_beta   90.00
_cell.angle_gamma   90.00
#
_symmetry.space_group_name_H-M   'P 1'
#
loop_
_entity.id
_entity.type
_entity.pdbx_description
1 polymer ?
#
loop_
_entity_poly.entity_id
_entity_poly.type
_entity_poly.pdbx_seq_one_letter_code
_entity_poly.pdbx_strand_id
1 'polypeptide(L)'
;MNTEDFKSFPWPGDVNIAMDIMFAQQRELLLEYLKVENISVDSFDINTLEDQQILKDFLEIRVVEELTEAYEAYKNIEAQHYKEEIVDAFNFLMEAYIIYGWDYTELSKISIDDPCWVDDEDTIKSSMWSVTYSIGMTCNKLKNRLWKQSQYLVDLLEFEKRFRKVWSEFFDLVQINMSIEELYKEWSKKFQVNKFRLESKY
;
A
#
# COMPACT_ATOMS: atom_id res chain seq x y z
N MET A 1 -18.36 6.60 -11.45
CA MET A 1 -18.28 7.33 -10.18
C MET A 1 -16.80 7.46 -9.85
N ASN A 2 -16.33 8.68 -9.64
CA ASN A 2 -14.92 9.00 -9.38
C ASN A 2 -14.77 9.65 -7.99
N THR A 3 -13.54 9.96 -7.60
CA THR A 3 -13.22 10.61 -6.32
C THR A 3 -13.86 11.99 -6.17
N GLU A 4 -14.11 12.70 -7.27
CA GLU A 4 -14.71 14.05 -7.30
C GLU A 4 -16.18 14.05 -6.86
N ASP A 5 -16.85 12.90 -6.92
CA ASP A 5 -18.23 12.71 -6.44
C ASP A 5 -18.33 12.72 -4.90
N PHE A 6 -17.19 12.64 -4.19
CA PHE A 6 -17.14 12.50 -2.73
C PHE A 6 -16.43 13.65 -2.03
N LYS A 7 -16.89 13.97 -0.82
CA LYS A 7 -16.19 14.90 0.09
C LYS A 7 -15.19 14.13 0.93
N SER A 8 -13.99 14.69 1.09
CA SER A 8 -12.99 14.13 1.98
C SER A 8 -13.48 14.15 3.43
N PHE A 9 -13.04 13.18 4.22
CA PHE A 9 -13.19 13.23 5.67
C PHE A 9 -12.44 14.44 6.25
N PRO A 10 -12.92 15.00 7.38
CA PRO A 10 -12.18 16.06 8.06
C PRO A 10 -10.85 15.50 8.59
N TRP A 11 -9.77 16.26 8.43
CA TRP A 11 -8.48 15.90 9.01
C TRP A 11 -8.60 15.77 10.54
N PRO A 12 -8.16 14.65 11.15
CA PRO A 12 -8.27 14.44 12.59
C PRO A 12 -7.30 15.27 13.44
N GLY A 13 -6.39 16.02 12.83
CA GLY A 13 -5.42 16.87 13.54
C GLY A 13 -4.14 16.17 13.98
N ASP A 14 -4.07 14.83 13.85
CA ASP A 14 -2.91 14.02 14.24
C ASP A 14 -2.68 12.87 13.25
N VAL A 15 -1.42 12.65 12.88
CA VAL A 15 -1.04 11.62 11.90
C VAL A 15 -1.29 10.21 12.41
N ASN A 16 -1.06 9.93 13.69
CA ASN A 16 -1.29 8.60 14.24
C ASN A 16 -2.79 8.29 14.25
N ILE A 17 -3.62 9.26 14.64
CA ILE A 17 -5.09 9.12 14.58
C ILE A 17 -5.54 8.91 13.13
N ALA A 18 -4.97 9.64 12.17
CA ALA A 18 -5.28 9.44 10.76
C ALA A 18 -4.91 8.03 10.28
N MET A 19 -3.72 7.53 10.62
CA MET A 19 -3.28 6.18 10.28
C MET A 19 -4.16 5.11 10.91
N ASP A 20 -4.52 5.24 12.19
CA ASP A 20 -5.42 4.31 12.89
C ASP A 20 -6.79 4.22 12.20
N ILE A 21 -7.34 5.37 11.78
CA ILE A 21 -8.59 5.42 11.01
C ILE A 21 -8.42 4.71 9.66
N MET A 22 -7.32 4.99 8.93
CA MET A 22 -7.07 4.39 7.62
C MET A 22 -6.93 2.87 7.70
N PHE A 23 -6.13 2.36 8.63
CA PHE A 23 -5.98 0.92 8.83
C PHE A 23 -7.28 0.24 9.25
N ALA A 24 -8.04 0.84 10.16
CA ALA A 24 -9.31 0.28 10.62
C ALA A 24 -10.33 0.17 9.46
N GLN A 25 -10.50 1.24 8.69
CA GLN A 25 -11.43 1.28 7.57
C GLN A 25 -10.96 0.40 6.40
N GLN A 26 -9.67 0.40 6.09
CA GLN A 26 -9.13 -0.46 5.03
C GLN A 26 -9.26 -1.94 5.38
N ARG A 27 -9.10 -2.32 6.65
CA ARG A 27 -9.33 -3.70 7.11
C ARG A 27 -10.76 -4.16 6.82
N GLU A 28 -11.76 -3.34 7.11
CA GLU A 28 -13.16 -3.68 6.81
C GLU A 28 -13.39 -3.86 5.31
N LEU A 29 -12.80 -2.98 4.50
CA LEU A 29 -12.93 -3.02 3.04
C LEU A 29 -12.24 -4.24 2.43
N LEU A 30 -11.02 -4.54 2.89
CA LEU A 30 -10.24 -5.70 2.48
C LEU A 30 -11.02 -7.00 2.72
N LEU A 31 -11.66 -7.15 3.88
CA LEU A 31 -12.43 -8.36 4.18
C LEU A 31 -13.58 -8.59 3.19
N GLU A 32 -14.16 -7.54 2.63
CA GLU A 32 -15.17 -7.66 1.57
C GLU A 32 -14.53 -8.01 0.22
N TYR A 33 -13.40 -7.39 -0.14
CA TYR A 33 -12.67 -7.74 -1.36
C TYR A 33 -12.18 -9.19 -1.37
N LEU A 34 -11.60 -9.68 -0.27
CA LEU A 34 -11.12 -11.05 -0.15
C LEU A 34 -12.25 -12.07 -0.33
N LYS A 35 -13.47 -11.77 0.13
CA LYS A 35 -14.66 -12.61 -0.14
C LYS A 35 -15.03 -12.63 -1.62
N VAL A 36 -14.98 -11.47 -2.29
CA VAL A 36 -15.28 -11.35 -3.72
C VAL A 36 -14.26 -12.10 -4.56
N GLU A 37 -12.98 -11.99 -4.22
CA GLU A 37 -11.87 -12.64 -4.92
C GLU A 37 -11.66 -14.11 -4.51
N ASN A 38 -12.43 -14.60 -3.52
CA ASN A 38 -12.33 -15.94 -2.97
C ASN A 38 -10.90 -16.27 -2.45
N ILE A 39 -10.30 -15.30 -1.74
CA ILE A 39 -9.02 -15.41 -1.06
C ILE A 39 -9.29 -15.58 0.44
N SER A 40 -8.68 -16.59 1.06
CA SER A 40 -8.81 -16.87 2.49
C SER A 40 -7.51 -16.50 3.23
N VAL A 41 -7.62 -15.70 4.30
CA VAL A 41 -6.47 -15.28 5.13
C VAL A 41 -6.65 -15.57 6.62
N ASP A 42 -7.74 -16.24 7.02
CA ASP A 42 -8.07 -16.51 8.44
C ASP A 42 -7.00 -17.32 9.19
N SER A 43 -6.18 -18.08 8.45
CA SER A 43 -5.10 -18.90 8.97
C SER A 43 -3.76 -18.61 8.28
N PHE A 44 -3.52 -17.34 7.97
CA PHE A 44 -2.30 -16.91 7.28
C PHE A 44 -1.03 -17.42 7.99
N ASP A 45 -0.20 -18.16 7.26
CA ASP A 45 1.12 -18.61 7.69
C ASP A 45 2.15 -18.31 6.59
N ILE A 46 2.99 -17.31 6.85
CA ILE A 46 4.06 -16.87 5.95
C ILE A 46 5.04 -17.99 5.54
N ASN A 47 5.06 -19.13 6.22
CA ASN A 47 5.89 -20.29 5.84
C ASN A 47 5.23 -21.20 4.80
N THR A 48 3.97 -20.99 4.44
CA THR A 48 3.30 -21.74 3.38
C THR A 48 3.62 -21.14 2.00
N LEU A 49 3.33 -21.88 0.94
CA LEU A 49 3.47 -21.32 -0.42
C LEU A 49 2.31 -20.39 -0.76
N GLU A 50 1.10 -20.79 -0.38
CA GLU A 50 -0.16 -20.10 -0.70
C GLU A 50 -0.16 -18.68 -0.11
N ASP A 51 0.14 -18.56 1.18
CA ASP A 51 0.18 -17.26 1.86
C ASP A 51 1.33 -16.37 1.37
N GLN A 52 2.47 -16.97 1.00
CA GLN A 52 3.55 -16.24 0.33
C GLN A 52 3.11 -15.70 -1.03
N GLN A 53 2.29 -16.42 -1.78
CA GLN A 53 1.76 -15.96 -3.06
C GLN A 53 0.77 -14.83 -2.87
N ILE A 54 -0.08 -14.88 -1.84
CA ILE A 54 -0.99 -13.78 -1.49
C ILE A 54 -0.19 -12.51 -1.18
N LEU A 55 0.79 -12.55 -0.28
CA LEU A 55 1.60 -11.36 0.02
C LEU A 55 2.35 -10.83 -1.21
N LYS A 56 2.83 -11.72 -2.08
CA LYS A 56 3.50 -11.32 -3.32
C LYS A 56 2.54 -10.69 -4.33
N ASP A 57 1.31 -11.14 -4.39
CA ASP A 57 0.28 -10.55 -5.24
C ASP A 57 0.06 -9.08 -4.85
N PHE A 58 -0.21 -8.83 -3.56
CA PHE A 58 -0.41 -7.46 -3.08
C PHE A 58 0.85 -6.59 -3.26
N LEU A 59 2.04 -7.10 -2.93
CA LEU A 59 3.28 -6.31 -2.95
C LEU A 59 3.91 -6.19 -4.34
N GLU A 60 4.19 -7.31 -5.02
CA GLU A 60 4.93 -7.33 -6.28
C GLU A 60 4.05 -7.02 -7.50
N ILE A 61 2.74 -7.28 -7.41
CA ILE A 61 1.80 -7.03 -8.51
C ILE A 61 1.04 -5.74 -8.22
N ARG A 62 0.11 -5.74 -7.27
CA ARG A 62 -0.83 -4.62 -7.09
C ARG A 62 -0.12 -3.30 -6.78
N VAL A 63 0.70 -3.24 -5.73
CA VAL A 63 1.43 -1.99 -5.39
C VAL A 63 2.31 -1.50 -6.55
N VAL A 64 3.01 -2.40 -7.24
CA VAL A 64 3.92 -2.02 -8.33
C VAL A 64 3.17 -1.56 -9.57
N GLU A 65 2.02 -2.18 -9.88
CA GLU A 65 1.14 -1.78 -10.97
C GLU A 65 0.60 -0.37 -10.73
N GLU A 66 0.07 -0.08 -9.53
CA GLU A 66 -0.39 1.26 -9.18
C GLU A 66 0.72 2.32 -9.19
N LEU A 67 1.94 1.98 -8.74
CA LEU A 67 3.08 2.89 -8.87
C LEU A 67 3.47 3.14 -10.34
N THR A 68 3.23 2.17 -11.22
CA THR A 68 3.46 2.32 -12.66
C THR A 68 2.41 3.23 -13.28
N GLU A 69 1.14 3.05 -12.93
CA GLU A 69 0.04 3.94 -13.35
C GLU A 69 0.26 5.38 -12.84
N ALA A 70 0.69 5.53 -11.58
CA ALA A 70 1.10 6.82 -11.03
C ALA A 70 2.21 7.47 -11.88
N TYR A 71 3.26 6.71 -12.23
CA TYR A 71 4.33 7.25 -13.07
C TYR A 71 3.83 7.66 -14.47
N GLU A 72 2.92 6.89 -15.08
CA GLU A 72 2.30 7.25 -16.35
C GLU A 72 1.48 8.55 -16.24
N ALA A 73 0.66 8.68 -15.20
CA ALA A 73 -0.09 9.89 -14.91
C ALA A 73 0.83 11.12 -14.71
N TYR A 74 1.97 10.94 -14.03
CA TYR A 74 3.00 11.99 -13.93
C TYR A 74 3.51 12.41 -15.30
N LYS A 75 3.86 11.46 -16.17
CA LYS A 75 4.34 11.74 -17.54
C LYS A 75 3.28 12.44 -18.40
N ASN A 76 2.00 12.14 -18.16
CA ASN A 76 0.88 12.77 -18.85
C ASN A 76 0.45 14.11 -18.24
N ILE A 77 1.12 14.57 -17.17
CA ILE A 77 0.83 15.85 -16.48
C ILE A 77 -0.58 15.82 -15.85
N GLU A 78 -1.01 14.65 -15.38
CA GLU A 78 -2.32 14.40 -14.77
C GLU A 78 -2.19 14.36 -13.25
N ALA A 79 -1.91 15.52 -12.64
CA ALA A 79 -1.57 15.60 -11.21
C ALA A 79 -2.61 14.99 -10.27
N GLN A 80 -3.90 15.06 -10.59
CA GLN A 80 -4.94 14.43 -9.77
C GLN A 80 -4.93 12.91 -9.91
N HIS A 81 -4.79 12.40 -11.14
CA HIS A 81 -4.72 10.96 -11.40
C HIS A 81 -3.47 10.35 -10.74
N TYR A 82 -2.32 11.05 -10.81
CA TYR A 82 -1.12 10.68 -10.07
C TYR A 82 -1.39 10.47 -8.58
N LYS A 83 -2.10 11.43 -7.93
CA LYS A 83 -2.42 11.34 -6.50
C LYS A 83 -3.35 10.17 -6.19
N GLU A 84 -4.28 9.87 -7.09
CA GLU A 84 -5.20 8.73 -6.96
C GLU A 84 -4.46 7.40 -7.03
N GLU A 85 -3.51 7.25 -7.95
CA GLU A 85 -2.74 6.00 -8.07
C GLU A 85 -1.71 5.82 -6.95
N ILE A 86 -1.16 6.91 -6.41
CA ILE A 86 -0.40 6.84 -5.15
C ILE A 86 -1.27 6.35 -3.99
N VAL A 87 -2.54 6.79 -3.92
CA VAL A 87 -3.49 6.32 -2.91
C VAL A 87 -3.86 4.85 -3.11
N ASP A 88 -3.99 4.37 -4.35
CA ASP A 88 -4.26 2.96 -4.63
C ASP A 88 -3.08 2.08 -4.26
N ALA A 89 -1.86 2.49 -4.61
CA ALA A 89 -0.64 1.84 -4.14
C ALA A 89 -0.57 1.80 -2.60
N PHE A 90 -0.96 2.89 -1.94
CA PHE A 90 -1.00 2.97 -0.47
C PHE A 90 -2.02 1.99 0.14
N ASN A 91 -3.21 1.88 -0.47
CA ASN A 91 -4.24 0.93 -0.05
C ASN A 91 -3.74 -0.52 -0.12
N PHE A 92 -3.19 -0.94 -1.25
CA PHE A 92 -2.66 -2.31 -1.39
C PHE A 92 -1.48 -2.59 -0.46
N LEU A 93 -0.66 -1.57 -0.18
CA LEU A 93 0.42 -1.69 0.78
C LEU A 93 -0.12 -1.88 2.22
N MET A 94 -1.11 -1.09 2.64
CA MET A 94 -1.79 -1.29 3.94
C MET A 94 -2.43 -2.67 4.03
N GLU A 95 -3.08 -3.12 2.96
CA GLU A 95 -3.70 -4.44 2.89
C GLU A 95 -2.68 -5.57 3.05
N ALA A 96 -1.50 -5.46 2.43
CA ALA A 96 -0.42 -6.42 2.64
C ALA A 96 0.02 -6.50 4.12
N TYR A 97 0.11 -5.35 4.82
CA TYR A 97 0.39 -5.35 6.26
C TYR A 97 -0.74 -5.98 7.08
N ILE A 98 -1.99 -5.66 6.75
CA ILE A 98 -3.17 -6.21 7.42
C ILE A 98 -3.25 -7.73 7.24
N ILE A 99 -2.99 -8.24 6.04
CA ILE A 99 -2.94 -9.68 5.72
C ILE A 99 -1.84 -10.37 6.54
N TYR A 100 -0.67 -9.74 6.66
CA TYR A 100 0.42 -10.25 7.50
C TYR A 100 0.07 -10.25 9.01
N GLY A 101 -0.96 -9.51 9.42
CA GLY A 101 -1.40 -9.39 10.80
C GLY A 101 -0.85 -8.18 11.53
N TRP A 102 -0.35 -7.18 10.80
CA TRP A 102 0.11 -5.91 11.36
C TRP A 102 -0.94 -4.81 11.24
N ASP A 103 -0.81 -3.82 12.13
CA ASP A 103 -1.44 -2.52 12.04
C ASP A 103 -0.37 -1.41 12.07
N TYR A 104 -0.79 -0.17 12.28
CA TYR A 104 0.12 0.97 12.29
C TYR A 104 1.14 0.91 13.44
N THR A 105 0.83 0.25 14.56
CA THR A 105 1.70 0.19 15.74
C THR A 105 2.95 -0.65 15.53
N GLU A 106 2.91 -1.62 14.61
CA GLU A 106 4.08 -2.36 14.17
C GLU A 106 4.90 -1.58 13.13
N LEU A 107 4.41 -0.47 12.59
CA LEU A 107 5.16 0.27 11.59
C LEU A 107 6.06 1.31 12.26
N SER A 108 7.19 1.61 11.60
CA SER A 108 8.03 2.71 12.08
C SER A 108 7.24 4.01 12.03
N LYS A 109 7.36 4.84 13.07
CA LYS A 109 6.82 6.20 13.02
C LYS A 109 7.31 6.90 11.77
N ILE A 110 6.39 7.57 11.10
CA ILE A 110 6.67 8.35 9.90
C ILE A 110 7.39 9.62 10.36
N SER A 111 8.55 9.91 9.78
CA SER A 111 9.13 11.25 9.87
C SER A 111 8.19 12.18 9.13
N ILE A 112 7.58 13.14 9.83
CA ILE A 112 6.74 14.15 9.17
C ILE A 112 7.68 15.28 8.81
N ASP A 113 8.18 15.24 7.57
CA ASP A 113 8.88 16.35 6.98
C ASP A 113 7.90 17.17 6.12
N ASP A 114 8.17 18.46 5.95
CA ASP A 114 7.41 19.28 5.00
C ASP A 114 7.60 18.70 3.59
N PRO A 115 6.55 18.60 2.76
CA PRO A 115 6.70 18.07 1.41
C PRO A 115 7.76 18.88 0.66
N CYS A 116 8.69 18.20 0.02
CA CYS A 116 9.78 18.90 -0.67
C CYS A 116 9.33 19.54 -1.99
N TRP A 117 8.11 19.22 -2.46
CA TRP A 117 7.49 19.70 -3.70
C TRP A 117 8.46 19.63 -4.88
N VAL A 118 9.00 18.43 -5.10
CA VAL A 118 9.96 18.19 -6.18
C VAL A 118 9.23 17.73 -7.43
N ASP A 119 9.23 18.59 -8.45
CA ASP A 119 8.80 18.26 -9.81
C ASP A 119 10.02 17.95 -10.69
N ASP A 120 10.71 16.88 -10.33
CA ASP A 120 11.86 16.36 -11.05
C ASP A 120 11.66 14.86 -11.30
N GLU A 121 11.64 14.49 -12.59
CA GLU A 121 11.37 13.13 -13.03
C GLU A 121 12.36 12.12 -12.45
N ASP A 122 13.64 12.47 -12.39
CA ASP A 122 14.69 11.58 -11.87
C ASP A 122 14.48 11.31 -10.37
N THR A 123 14.09 12.33 -9.60
CA THR A 123 13.76 12.21 -8.18
C THR A 123 12.54 11.32 -7.96
N ILE A 124 11.44 11.55 -8.68
CA ILE A 124 10.21 10.74 -8.57
C ILE A 124 10.51 9.29 -8.94
N LYS A 125 11.19 9.08 -10.07
CA LYS A 125 11.58 7.74 -10.55
C LYS A 125 12.51 7.03 -9.56
N SER A 126 13.48 7.75 -8.98
CA SER A 126 14.38 7.20 -7.97
C SER A 126 13.63 6.78 -6.70
N SER A 127 12.62 7.55 -6.30
CA SER A 127 11.81 7.24 -5.12
C SER A 127 10.89 6.04 -5.37
N MET A 128 10.19 6.00 -6.51
CA MET A 128 9.40 4.82 -6.94
C MET A 128 10.27 3.57 -7.08
N TRP A 129 11.49 3.70 -7.61
CA TRP A 129 12.45 2.60 -7.67
C TRP A 129 12.86 2.12 -6.28
N SER A 130 13.04 3.03 -5.32
CA SER A 130 13.39 2.65 -3.94
C SER A 130 12.31 1.76 -3.33
N VAL A 131 11.04 2.18 -3.42
CA VAL A 131 9.89 1.38 -2.98
C VAL A 131 9.86 0.02 -3.66
N THR A 132 9.93 -0.02 -4.99
CA THR A 132 9.90 -1.26 -5.79
C THR A 132 11.06 -2.18 -5.44
N TYR A 133 12.26 -1.63 -5.26
CA TYR A 133 13.45 -2.36 -4.86
C TYR A 133 13.28 -2.98 -3.47
N SER A 134 12.78 -2.22 -2.48
CA SER A 134 12.55 -2.76 -1.13
C SER A 134 11.43 -3.80 -1.09
N ILE A 135 10.39 -3.66 -1.93
CA ILE A 135 9.39 -4.71 -2.14
C ILE A 135 10.08 -5.98 -2.65
N GLY A 136 10.87 -5.90 -3.72
CA GLY A 136 11.59 -7.05 -4.27
C GLY A 136 12.54 -7.68 -3.26
N MET A 137 13.22 -6.87 -2.43
CA MET A 137 14.09 -7.35 -1.36
C MET A 137 13.32 -8.04 -0.23
N THR A 138 12.12 -7.57 0.09
CA THR A 138 11.20 -8.19 1.07
C THR A 138 10.69 -9.53 0.54
N CYS A 139 10.13 -9.52 -0.67
CA CYS A 139 9.57 -10.70 -1.33
C CYS A 139 10.62 -11.75 -1.76
N ASN A 140 11.91 -11.39 -1.83
CA ASN A 140 13.02 -12.34 -1.95
C ASN A 140 13.09 -13.31 -0.75
N LYS A 141 12.59 -12.92 0.43
CA LYS A 141 12.55 -13.81 1.61
C LYS A 141 11.43 -14.85 1.51
N LEU A 142 10.43 -14.62 0.66
CA LEU A 142 9.32 -15.52 0.39
C LEU A 142 9.71 -16.49 -0.75
N LYS A 143 10.46 -17.54 -0.37
CA LYS A 143 11.19 -18.43 -1.31
C LYS A 143 10.48 -19.74 -1.63
N ASN A 144 9.29 -19.99 -1.09
CA ASN A 144 8.55 -21.20 -1.45
C ASN A 144 8.18 -21.16 -2.93
N ARG A 145 8.28 -22.33 -3.58
CA ARG A 145 7.96 -22.52 -5.00
C ARG A 145 7.35 -23.90 -5.17
N LEU A 146 6.41 -24.05 -6.12
CA LEU A 146 5.76 -25.33 -6.44
C LEU A 146 6.75 -26.45 -6.75
N TRP A 147 7.86 -26.13 -7.42
CA TRP A 147 8.88 -27.09 -7.82
C TRP A 147 9.88 -27.46 -6.70
N LYS A 148 9.83 -26.79 -5.55
CA LYS A 148 10.77 -27.04 -4.44
C LYS A 148 10.21 -28.11 -3.50
N GLN A 149 10.99 -29.16 -3.27
CA GLN A 149 10.55 -30.33 -2.49
C GLN A 149 10.48 -30.08 -0.97
N SER A 150 11.22 -29.09 -0.45
CA SER A 150 11.19 -28.71 0.97
C SER A 150 10.64 -27.31 1.16
N GLN A 151 9.80 -27.13 2.18
CA GLN A 151 9.35 -25.81 2.61
C GLN A 151 10.54 -25.01 3.16
N TYR A 152 10.59 -23.73 2.78
CA TYR A 152 11.54 -22.77 3.30
C TYR A 152 10.88 -21.98 4.42
N LEU A 153 11.40 -22.13 5.63
CA LEU A 153 11.01 -21.28 6.75
C LEU A 153 11.56 -19.87 6.51
N VAL A 154 10.68 -18.88 6.64
CA VAL A 154 11.04 -17.49 6.44
C VAL A 154 11.84 -17.00 7.64
N ASP A 155 12.96 -16.32 7.37
CA ASP A 155 13.68 -15.56 8.39
C ASP A 155 12.85 -14.32 8.75
N LEU A 156 12.01 -14.46 9.77
CA LEU A 156 11.04 -13.44 10.16
C LEU A 156 11.72 -12.12 10.54
N LEU A 157 12.83 -12.17 11.27
CA LEU A 157 13.53 -10.97 11.70
C LEU A 157 13.99 -10.13 10.51
N GLU A 158 14.61 -10.78 9.52
CA GLU A 158 15.11 -10.09 8.33
C GLU A 158 13.97 -9.75 7.35
N PHE A 159 12.92 -10.56 7.27
CA PHE A 159 11.71 -10.23 6.50
C PHE A 159 11.03 -8.98 7.05
N GLU A 160 10.67 -8.97 8.33
CA GLU A 160 9.97 -7.87 8.99
C GLU A 160 10.78 -6.57 8.96
N LYS A 161 12.10 -6.66 9.10
CA LYS A 161 12.99 -5.49 8.96
C LYS A 161 12.88 -4.87 7.58
N ARG A 162 12.86 -5.69 6.52
CA ARG A 162 12.69 -5.21 5.14
C ARG A 162 11.27 -4.73 4.88
N PHE A 163 10.29 -5.40 5.47
CA PHE A 163 8.89 -5.04 5.31
C PHE A 163 8.58 -3.67 5.94
N ARG A 164 9.16 -3.34 7.09
CA ARG A 164 9.11 -1.98 7.67
C ARG A 164 9.85 -0.95 6.80
N LYS A 165 10.91 -1.34 6.09
CA LYS A 165 11.64 -0.44 5.19
C LYS A 165 10.80 -0.02 3.97
N VAL A 166 9.94 -0.91 3.46
CA VAL A 166 8.97 -0.56 2.40
C VAL A 166 8.08 0.58 2.85
N TRP A 167 7.58 0.54 4.10
CA TRP A 167 6.76 1.61 4.67
C TRP A 167 7.50 2.95 4.66
N SER A 168 8.71 2.99 5.22
CA SER A 168 9.51 4.22 5.25
C SER A 168 9.72 4.82 3.86
N GLU A 169 10.16 4.00 2.89
CA GLU A 169 10.43 4.47 1.54
C GLU A 169 9.16 4.88 0.79
N PHE A 170 8.01 4.26 1.10
CA PHE A 170 6.73 4.68 0.53
C PHE A 170 6.35 6.08 1.04
N PHE A 171 6.58 6.38 2.31
CA PHE A 171 6.32 7.73 2.82
C PHE A 171 7.33 8.77 2.33
N ASP A 172 8.58 8.38 2.09
CA ASP A 172 9.55 9.24 1.39
C ASP A 172 9.05 9.58 -0.02
N LEU A 173 8.39 8.65 -0.73
CA LEU A 173 7.73 8.90 -2.02
C LEU A 173 6.53 9.84 -1.89
N VAL A 174 5.61 9.58 -0.95
CA VAL A 174 4.42 10.42 -0.73
C VAL A 174 4.82 11.87 -0.46
N GLN A 175 5.83 12.09 0.39
CA GLN A 175 6.28 13.43 0.80
C GLN A 175 6.98 14.21 -0.31
N ILE A 176 7.19 13.64 -1.51
CA ILE A 176 7.69 14.39 -2.66
C ILE A 176 6.69 15.44 -3.13
N ASN A 177 5.39 15.12 -3.12
CA ASN A 177 4.35 15.97 -3.72
C ASN A 177 3.01 15.95 -2.96
N MET A 178 2.99 15.35 -1.77
CA MET A 178 1.80 15.25 -0.95
C MET A 178 2.15 15.29 0.53
N SER A 179 1.46 16.14 1.28
CA SER A 179 1.46 16.06 2.74
C SER A 179 0.65 14.85 3.23
N ILE A 180 0.91 14.40 4.46
CA ILE A 180 0.12 13.31 5.07
C ILE A 180 -1.37 13.69 5.21
N GLU A 181 -1.65 14.98 5.42
CA GLU A 181 -3.03 15.48 5.45
C GLU A 181 -3.71 15.37 4.08
N GLU A 182 -3.00 15.70 3.00
CA GLU A 182 -3.50 15.50 1.63
C GLU A 182 -3.69 14.01 1.31
N LEU A 183 -2.76 13.15 1.73
CA LEU A 183 -2.89 11.69 1.57
C LEU A 183 -4.18 11.21 2.23
N TYR A 184 -4.42 11.60 3.48
CA TYR A 184 -5.64 11.24 4.19
C TYR A 184 -6.91 11.73 3.47
N LYS A 185 -6.88 12.96 2.93
CA LYS A 185 -8.02 13.53 2.20
C LYS A 185 -8.29 12.78 0.90
N GLU A 186 -7.29 12.52 0.08
CA GLU A 186 -7.47 11.77 -1.17
C GLU A 186 -7.84 10.31 -0.90
N TRP A 187 -7.18 9.68 0.07
CA TRP A 187 -7.54 8.35 0.57
C TRP A 187 -9.01 8.27 1.00
N SER A 188 -9.50 9.24 1.76
CA SER A 188 -10.89 9.19 2.25
C SER A 188 -11.92 9.28 1.12
N LYS A 189 -11.61 9.97 0.01
CA LYS A 189 -12.46 9.96 -1.18
C LYS A 189 -12.40 8.60 -1.86
N LYS A 190 -11.19 8.05 -2.04
CA LYS A 190 -11.01 6.74 -2.69
C LYS A 190 -11.64 5.60 -1.92
N PHE A 191 -11.54 5.60 -0.59
CA PHE A 191 -12.22 4.67 0.30
C PHE A 191 -13.74 4.68 0.05
N GLN A 192 -14.36 5.86 -0.05
CA GLN A 192 -15.80 5.98 -0.33
C GLN A 192 -16.16 5.46 -1.73
N VAL A 193 -15.34 5.72 -2.74
CA VAL A 193 -15.51 5.18 -4.10
C VAL A 193 -15.46 3.65 -4.08
N ASN A 194 -14.44 3.07 -3.44
CA ASN A 194 -14.25 1.61 -3.40
C ASN A 194 -15.36 0.92 -2.61
N LYS A 195 -15.78 1.50 -1.48
CA LYS A 195 -16.95 1.04 -0.74
C LYS A 195 -18.21 1.07 -1.60
N PHE A 196 -18.44 2.15 -2.35
CA PHE A 196 -19.56 2.24 -3.27
C PHE A 196 -19.48 1.17 -4.39
N ARG A 197 -18.30 0.93 -4.97
CA ARG A 197 -18.10 -0.11 -6.01
C ARG A 197 -18.49 -1.50 -5.49
N LEU A 198 -18.06 -1.86 -4.27
CA LEU A 198 -18.43 -3.11 -3.63
C LEU A 198 -19.93 -3.22 -3.35
N GLU A 199 -20.55 -2.17 -2.82
CA GLU A 199 -21.99 -2.17 -2.49
C GLU A 199 -22.87 -2.20 -3.75
N SER A 200 -22.44 -1.53 -4.82
CA SER A 200 -23.18 -1.43 -6.09
C SER A 200 -22.88 -2.56 -7.09
N LYS A 201 -21.86 -3.40 -6.84
CA LYS A 201 -21.34 -4.42 -7.76
C LYS A 201 -20.94 -3.85 -9.13
N TYR A 202 -20.42 -2.63 -9.12
CA TYR A 202 -19.88 -1.97 -10.32
C TYR A 202 -18.50 -2.50 -10.65
#